data_AF-A0A665WK90-F1
#
_entry.id   AF-A0A665WK90-F1
#
_cell.length_a   1.000
_cell.length_b   1.000
_cell.length_c   1.000
_cell.angle_alpha   90.00
_cell.angle_beta   90.00
_cell.angle_gamma   90.00
#
_symmetry.space_group_name_H-M   'P 1'
#
loop_
_entity.id
_entity.type
_entity.pdbx_description
1 polymer ?
#
loop_
_entity_poly.entity_id
_entity_poly.type
_entity_poly.pdbx_seq_one_letter_code
_entity_poly.pdbx_strand_id
1 'polypeptide(L)'
;LSGVEDVPIFLHKKKPPLAESEDLDDEFLSKPMASNALIEEEKARPIQIVLANEDEHSFELDAAALEKILLQDHVKDLNVVVVSVAGAFRKGKSFLLDFMLRYMHNQRESWIGGDDEPLLGFTWRGGCERETTGIQIWSEVFVVDKPDGSKVAVLLVDTQGAFDSQSTIKDCATVFALSTMTSSIQVYNLSQNIQEDDLQHLQLFTEYGRLAMEEIYLKPFQSLMFLIRDWSYPYEHDYGLEGGNTFLERRLQVKQNQHEELQNVRKHIHSCFSNIGCFLLPHPGLKVATNPYFDGRLRDIDEDFKRELAELVPLLLAPDRLVEKEIGGNKVTCRDLLEYFKAYIKIYQGEELPHPKSMLQATAEANNLTAVAGAKDMYSKSMEMICGGDKPYIAPADWSVVTRSFVNTRGVLPTTLAALANLVMGVALLSLCVWAYVKYSGEFREVGTLIDQVAETLWEQVHRNLAKIVSVYMTTKIQEIAVHKRCD
;
A
#
# COMPACT_ATOMS: atom_id res chain seq x y z
N LEU A 1 26.63 -29.16 58.42
CA LEU A 1 27.63 -29.56 59.43
C LEU A 1 28.77 -28.53 59.39
N SER A 2 29.55 -28.44 60.46
CA SER A 2 30.78 -27.64 60.69
C SER A 2 31.63 -27.32 59.43
N GLY A 3 32.39 -26.22 59.34
CA GLY A 3 33.18 -25.56 60.40
C GLY A 3 34.51 -26.31 60.65
N VAL A 4 35.62 -25.69 61.07
CA VAL A 4 35.90 -24.28 61.46
C VAL A 4 37.44 -24.07 61.62
N GLU A 5 37.98 -22.84 61.44
CA GLU A 5 39.28 -22.30 61.97
C GLU A 5 40.63 -23.04 61.59
N ASP A 6 41.88 -22.53 61.69
CA ASP A 6 42.51 -21.19 61.97
C ASP A 6 43.99 -21.17 61.42
N VAL A 7 44.64 -20.09 60.91
CA VAL A 7 45.25 -18.84 61.52
C VAL A 7 46.58 -19.11 62.29
N PRO A 8 47.56 -18.17 62.57
CA PRO A 8 47.77 -16.73 62.23
C PRO A 8 48.88 -16.47 61.15
N ILE A 9 49.80 -15.46 61.03
CA ILE A 9 50.50 -14.42 61.87
C ILE A 9 50.83 -13.11 61.05
N PHE A 10 51.23 -12.04 61.74
CA PHE A 10 51.49 -10.62 61.35
C PHE A 10 52.92 -10.23 60.87
N LEU A 11 53.04 -9.05 60.21
CA LEU A 11 53.79 -7.86 60.73
C LEU A 11 53.48 -6.51 60.01
N HIS A 12 53.91 -5.37 60.59
CA HIS A 12 53.32 -4.00 60.44
C HIS A 12 54.05 -3.00 59.49
N LYS A 13 53.32 -1.93 59.05
CA LYS A 13 53.58 -0.50 59.46
C LYS A 13 52.58 0.60 58.97
N LYS A 14 51.99 1.30 59.96
CA LYS A 14 51.59 2.74 60.07
C LYS A 14 50.50 3.43 59.18
N LYS A 15 49.81 4.38 59.84
CA LYS A 15 48.86 5.47 59.44
C LYS A 15 49.33 6.77 60.16
N PRO A 16 48.92 8.03 59.82
CA PRO A 16 47.59 8.63 60.11
C PRO A 16 47.20 9.80 59.12
N PRO A 17 46.32 10.79 59.42
CA PRO A 17 45.24 10.96 60.42
C PRO A 17 43.84 11.21 59.78
N LEU A 18 42.85 11.68 60.58
CA LEU A 18 41.54 12.19 60.13
C LEU A 18 41.35 13.67 60.56
N ALA A 19 40.51 14.39 59.82
CA ALA A 19 39.69 15.54 60.24
C ALA A 19 38.72 15.92 59.08
N GLU A 20 37.51 16.46 59.24
CA GLU A 20 36.44 16.35 60.27
C GLU A 20 35.10 16.74 59.57
N SER A 21 34.01 17.17 60.24
CA SER A 21 32.74 17.57 59.55
C SER A 21 31.90 18.66 60.25
N GLU A 22 31.62 19.79 59.56
CA GLU A 22 30.61 20.80 59.95
C GLU A 22 29.88 21.37 58.72
N ASP A 23 28.55 21.41 58.85
CA ASP A 23 27.51 22.31 58.31
C ASP A 23 27.34 22.66 56.81
N LEU A 24 26.06 22.89 56.49
CA LEU A 24 25.50 23.29 55.21
C LEU A 24 25.08 24.77 55.27
N ASP A 25 25.25 25.51 54.17
CA ASP A 25 24.39 26.64 53.84
C ASP A 25 24.36 26.83 52.31
N ASP A 26 23.38 27.60 51.84
CA ASP A 26 22.79 27.45 50.50
C ASP A 26 23.44 28.27 49.36
N GLU A 27 22.90 28.08 48.15
CA GLU A 27 22.90 29.04 47.02
C GLU A 27 24.24 29.31 46.26
N PHE A 28 24.50 28.53 45.20
CA PHE A 28 24.90 29.13 43.90
C PHE A 28 24.48 28.26 42.69
N LEU A 29 23.66 28.85 41.82
CA LEU A 29 23.12 28.20 40.61
C LEU A 29 24.20 27.95 39.56
N SER A 30 24.42 26.68 39.19
CA SER A 30 25.16 26.29 37.98
C SER A 30 24.21 25.71 36.93
N LYS A 31 24.33 26.16 35.68
CA LYS A 31 23.48 25.71 34.57
C LYS A 31 23.85 24.27 34.18
N PRO A 32 22.88 23.40 33.85
CA PRO A 32 23.20 22.14 33.20
C PRO A 32 23.86 22.43 31.85
N MET A 33 25.04 21.87 31.61
CA MET A 33 25.61 21.84 30.26
C MET A 33 24.74 20.94 29.38
N ALA A 34 24.45 21.39 28.16
CA ALA A 34 23.67 20.59 27.22
C ALA A 34 24.40 19.27 26.93
N SER A 35 23.76 18.15 27.26
CA SER A 35 24.22 16.84 26.83
C SER A 35 24.03 16.74 25.32
N ASN A 36 25.13 16.89 24.57
CA ASN A 36 25.17 16.48 23.16
C ASN A 36 25.00 14.96 23.11
N ALA A 37 23.74 14.51 23.09
CA ALA A 37 23.41 13.16 22.71
C ALA A 37 23.91 12.97 21.28
N LEU A 38 24.90 12.08 21.11
CA LEU A 38 25.27 11.60 19.80
C LEU A 38 24.03 10.86 19.26
N ILE A 39 23.41 11.44 18.23
CA ILE A 39 22.38 10.74 17.47
C ILE A 39 23.12 9.66 16.68
N GLU A 40 23.13 8.44 17.22
CA GLU A 40 23.42 7.27 16.39
C GLU A 40 22.31 7.20 15.33
N GLU A 41 22.69 7.34 14.06
CA GLU A 41 21.78 7.10 12.96
C GLU A 41 21.34 5.63 13.02
N GLU A 42 20.06 5.38 13.37
CA GLU A 42 19.51 4.03 13.36
C GLU A 42 19.64 3.47 11.94
N LYS A 43 20.60 2.56 11.74
CA LYS A 43 20.82 1.90 10.45
C LYS A 43 19.51 1.31 9.93
N ALA A 44 19.26 1.55 8.65
CA ALA A 44 18.06 1.06 7.99
C ALA A 44 17.95 -0.47 8.13
N ARG A 45 16.75 -0.94 8.44
CA ARG A 45 16.45 -2.33 8.83
C ARG A 45 15.02 -2.69 8.45
N PRO A 46 14.66 -3.99 8.36
CA PRO A 46 13.26 -4.37 8.26
C PRO A 46 12.54 -4.02 9.57
N ILE A 47 11.32 -3.49 9.46
CA ILE A 47 10.44 -3.21 10.59
C ILE A 47 9.13 -3.97 10.38
N GLN A 48 8.76 -4.76 11.38
CA GLN A 48 7.48 -5.46 11.45
C GLN A 48 6.36 -4.42 11.62
N ILE A 49 5.36 -4.44 10.75
CA ILE A 49 4.20 -3.53 10.85
C ILE A 49 2.89 -4.27 11.04
N VAL A 50 2.75 -5.48 10.51
CA VAL A 50 1.62 -6.36 10.82
C VAL A 50 2.18 -7.60 11.53
N LEU A 51 1.77 -7.80 12.77
CA LEU A 51 2.06 -8.97 13.59
C LEU A 51 0.93 -9.99 13.38
N ALA A 52 1.29 -11.26 13.22
CA ALA A 52 0.35 -12.37 13.26
C ALA A 52 0.44 -13.03 14.64
N ASN A 53 -0.66 -13.03 15.40
CA ASN A 53 -0.76 -13.81 16.62
C ASN A 53 -1.23 -15.22 16.27
N GLU A 54 -0.35 -16.20 16.46
CA GLU A 54 -0.56 -17.58 16.00
C GLU A 54 -1.47 -18.39 16.94
N ASP A 55 -1.49 -18.06 18.24
CA ASP A 55 -2.35 -18.72 19.22
C ASP A 55 -3.83 -18.29 19.07
N GLU A 56 -4.08 -17.12 18.46
CA GLU A 56 -5.42 -16.53 18.28
C GLU A 56 -5.89 -16.44 16.82
N HIS A 57 -5.01 -16.75 15.84
CA HIS A 57 -5.24 -16.50 14.40
C HIS A 57 -5.76 -15.08 14.11
N SER A 58 -5.12 -14.10 14.78
CA SER A 58 -5.47 -12.68 14.75
C SER A 58 -4.30 -11.83 14.23
N PHE A 59 -4.61 -10.63 13.73
CA PHE A 59 -3.61 -9.72 13.13
C PHE A 59 -3.64 -8.36 13.80
N GLU A 60 -2.47 -7.89 14.23
CA GLU A 60 -2.29 -6.59 14.87
C GLU A 60 -1.40 -5.68 14.01
N LEU A 61 -1.77 -4.41 13.91
CA LEU A 61 -0.98 -3.38 13.24
C LEU A 61 -0.14 -2.62 14.29
N ASP A 62 1.19 -2.66 14.20
CA ASP A 62 2.04 -1.71 14.90
C ASP A 62 1.94 -0.34 14.21
N ALA A 63 0.86 0.36 14.56
CA ALA A 63 0.57 1.68 14.05
C ALA A 63 1.63 2.71 14.48
N ALA A 64 2.33 2.50 15.61
CA ALA A 64 3.35 3.43 16.10
C ALA A 64 4.65 3.29 15.29
N ALA A 65 5.07 2.06 14.96
CA ALA A 65 6.17 1.81 14.05
C ALA A 65 5.87 2.33 12.64
N LEU A 66 4.67 2.08 12.13
CA LEU A 66 4.24 2.57 10.81
C LEU A 66 4.13 4.11 10.78
N GLU A 67 3.67 4.76 11.85
CA GLU A 67 3.66 6.22 12.01
C GLU A 67 5.07 6.82 12.00
N LYS A 68 6.03 6.21 12.71
CA LYS A 68 7.44 6.64 12.72
C LYS A 68 8.07 6.61 11.32
N ILE A 69 7.57 5.77 10.42
CA ILE A 69 8.10 5.62 9.05
C ILE A 69 7.35 6.56 8.09
N LEU A 70 6.02 6.52 8.05
CA LEU A 70 5.22 7.23 7.04
C LEU A 70 4.95 8.71 7.36
N LEU A 71 5.06 9.14 8.62
CA LEU A 71 4.78 10.52 9.03
C LEU A 71 6.03 11.42 9.15
N GLN A 72 7.20 10.96 8.67
CA GLN A 72 8.41 11.77 8.65
C GLN A 72 8.24 13.01 7.76
N ASP A 73 8.71 14.18 8.22
CA ASP A 73 8.41 15.48 7.60
C ASP A 73 8.76 15.60 6.11
N HIS A 74 9.74 14.83 5.63
CA HIS A 74 10.22 14.87 4.25
C HIS A 74 9.51 13.89 3.29
N VAL A 75 8.67 12.96 3.80
CA VAL A 75 7.91 11.99 2.98
C VAL A 75 6.39 12.05 3.17
N LYS A 76 5.92 12.47 4.34
CA LYS A 76 4.50 12.35 4.76
C LYS A 76 3.47 12.93 3.79
N ASP A 77 3.84 14.01 3.10
CA ASP A 77 2.98 14.75 2.16
C ASP A 77 3.33 14.44 0.67
N LEU A 78 4.19 13.44 0.41
CA LEU A 78 4.50 12.94 -0.95
C LEU A 78 3.56 11.80 -1.35
N ASN A 79 3.26 11.69 -2.65
CA ASN A 79 2.59 10.52 -3.21
C ASN A 79 3.46 9.26 -3.01
N VAL A 80 2.86 8.17 -2.53
CA VAL A 80 3.58 6.93 -2.22
C VAL A 80 3.52 5.93 -3.37
N VAL A 81 4.62 5.23 -3.64
CA VAL A 81 4.73 4.07 -4.52
C VAL A 81 5.03 2.88 -3.63
N VAL A 82 4.22 1.82 -3.68
CA VAL A 82 4.34 0.71 -2.74
C VAL A 82 4.55 -0.58 -3.53
N VAL A 83 5.76 -1.13 -3.43
CA VAL A 83 6.15 -2.37 -4.10
C VAL A 83 6.14 -3.50 -3.07
N SER A 84 5.24 -4.46 -3.27
CA SER A 84 5.09 -5.64 -2.42
C SER A 84 5.56 -6.89 -3.15
N VAL A 85 6.26 -7.78 -2.44
CA VAL A 85 6.59 -9.13 -2.94
C VAL A 85 5.89 -10.16 -2.07
N ALA A 86 4.81 -10.74 -2.60
CA ALA A 86 3.99 -11.76 -1.93
C ALA A 86 4.07 -13.10 -2.66
N GLY A 87 3.72 -14.19 -1.99
CA GLY A 87 3.77 -15.54 -2.56
C GLY A 87 4.25 -16.59 -1.57
N ALA A 88 4.45 -17.81 -2.07
CA ALA A 88 4.68 -19.00 -1.26
C ALA A 88 5.97 -18.95 -0.41
N PHE A 89 5.95 -19.69 0.69
CA PHE A 89 7.05 -19.80 1.64
C PHE A 89 8.34 -20.43 1.03
N ARG A 90 9.50 -20.00 1.54
CA ARG A 90 10.87 -20.24 1.04
C ARG A 90 11.14 -19.99 -0.47
N LYS A 91 10.25 -19.33 -1.21
CA LYS A 91 10.50 -19.00 -2.65
C LYS A 91 11.36 -17.75 -2.89
N GLY A 92 12.25 -17.40 -1.97
CA GLY A 92 13.28 -16.36 -2.16
C GLY A 92 12.77 -14.93 -2.36
N LYS A 93 11.70 -14.52 -1.65
CA LYS A 93 11.11 -13.17 -1.76
C LYS A 93 12.04 -12.08 -1.20
N SER A 94 12.46 -12.22 0.05
CA SER A 94 13.35 -11.28 0.75
C SER A 94 14.71 -11.14 0.04
N PHE A 95 15.26 -12.24 -0.50
CA PHE A 95 16.45 -12.23 -1.36
C PHE A 95 16.30 -11.37 -2.63
N LEU A 96 15.10 -11.28 -3.22
CA LEU A 96 14.81 -10.37 -4.32
C LEU A 96 14.68 -8.91 -3.84
N LEU A 97 14.04 -8.71 -2.68
CA LEU A 97 13.89 -7.39 -2.06
C LEU A 97 15.23 -6.77 -1.67
N ASP A 98 16.24 -7.55 -1.29
CA ASP A 98 17.59 -7.01 -1.03
C ASP A 98 18.28 -6.51 -2.31
N PHE A 99 18.00 -7.10 -3.48
CA PHE A 99 18.45 -6.54 -4.76
C PHE A 99 17.66 -5.28 -5.14
N MET A 100 16.38 -5.20 -4.78
CA MET A 100 15.61 -3.96 -4.87
C MET A 100 16.22 -2.87 -3.97
N LEU A 101 16.60 -3.18 -2.73
CA LEU A 101 17.31 -2.27 -1.84
C LEU A 101 18.66 -1.81 -2.43
N ARG A 102 19.47 -2.73 -2.97
CA ARG A 102 20.72 -2.38 -3.67
C ARG A 102 20.47 -1.38 -4.81
N TYR A 103 19.44 -1.59 -5.63
CA TYR A 103 19.05 -0.66 -6.70
C TYR A 103 18.63 0.71 -6.17
N MET A 104 17.79 0.75 -5.13
CA MET A 104 17.30 2.01 -4.55
C MET A 104 18.42 2.85 -3.91
N HIS A 105 19.39 2.21 -3.24
CA HIS A 105 20.57 2.90 -2.71
C HIS A 105 21.59 3.29 -3.80
N ASN A 106 21.70 2.52 -4.90
CA ASN A 106 22.70 2.71 -5.95
C ASN A 106 22.09 2.77 -7.36
N GLN A 107 21.34 3.82 -7.69
CA GLN A 107 20.74 4.02 -9.03
C GLN A 107 21.78 4.35 -10.14
N ARG A 108 22.68 3.40 -10.44
CA ARG A 108 23.77 3.50 -11.44
C ARG A 108 23.80 2.26 -12.33
N GLU A 109 24.53 2.31 -13.44
CA GLU A 109 24.64 1.17 -14.37
C GLU A 109 25.17 -0.11 -13.71
N SER A 110 26.02 0.01 -12.68
CA SER A 110 26.58 -1.10 -11.90
C SER A 110 25.87 -1.33 -10.55
N TRP A 111 24.54 -1.09 -10.47
CA TRP A 111 23.78 -1.12 -9.21
C TRP A 111 23.78 -2.46 -8.46
N ILE A 112 23.96 -3.58 -9.19
CA ILE A 112 23.78 -4.94 -8.68
C ILE A 112 24.79 -5.32 -7.58
N GLY A 113 25.91 -4.58 -7.47
CA GLY A 113 26.98 -4.75 -6.49
C GLY A 113 28.23 -5.40 -7.06
N GLY A 114 29.27 -5.52 -6.23
CA GLY A 114 30.50 -6.24 -6.54
C GLY A 114 30.41 -7.75 -6.29
N ASP A 115 31.26 -8.52 -6.96
CA ASP A 115 31.31 -10.00 -6.86
C ASP A 115 31.55 -10.52 -5.44
N ASP A 116 32.29 -9.77 -4.62
CA ASP A 116 32.64 -10.12 -3.23
C ASP A 116 31.74 -9.45 -2.18
N GLU A 117 30.76 -8.63 -2.58
CA GLU A 117 29.88 -7.91 -1.66
C GLU A 117 28.70 -8.78 -1.20
N PRO A 118 28.54 -9.02 0.13
CA PRO A 118 27.40 -9.78 0.64
C PRO A 118 26.09 -9.00 0.51
N LEU A 119 24.99 -9.71 0.35
CA LEU A 119 23.66 -9.13 0.23
C LEU A 119 23.10 -8.85 1.63
N LEU A 120 22.63 -7.62 1.86
CA LEU A 120 22.17 -7.11 3.14
C LEU A 120 20.86 -6.37 2.94
N GLY A 121 19.91 -6.58 3.83
CA GLY A 121 18.58 -5.98 3.75
C GLY A 121 17.61 -6.64 4.73
N PHE A 122 16.55 -7.25 4.21
CA PHE A 122 15.62 -8.07 4.96
C PHE A 122 16.29 -9.36 5.45
N THR A 123 15.84 -9.92 6.58
CA THR A 123 16.42 -11.15 7.12
C THR A 123 16.06 -12.35 6.23
N TRP A 124 17.04 -12.94 5.55
CA TRP A 124 16.88 -14.19 4.81
C TRP A 124 17.95 -15.22 5.17
N ARG A 125 17.56 -16.51 5.16
CA ARG A 125 18.46 -17.66 5.31
C ARG A 125 17.87 -18.90 4.64
N GLY A 126 18.71 -19.90 4.40
CA GLY A 126 18.28 -21.24 3.93
C GLY A 126 17.53 -22.03 5.00
N GLY A 127 17.32 -23.33 4.76
CA GLY A 127 16.59 -24.22 5.67
C GLY A 127 15.07 -24.16 5.53
N CYS A 128 14.36 -24.99 6.30
CA CYS A 128 12.93 -25.28 6.13
C CYS A 128 11.98 -24.55 7.10
N GLU A 129 12.47 -23.96 8.19
CA GLU A 129 11.67 -23.22 9.17
C GLU A 129 11.49 -21.75 8.76
N ARG A 130 10.41 -21.08 9.21
CA ARG A 130 10.07 -19.71 8.76
C ARG A 130 10.95 -18.59 9.34
N GLU A 131 10.86 -17.43 8.69
CA GLU A 131 11.56 -16.19 9.06
C GLU A 131 10.57 -15.02 9.21
N THR A 132 10.02 -14.55 8.08
CA THR A 132 9.03 -13.47 8.03
C THR A 132 7.65 -14.01 8.44
N THR A 133 7.11 -13.53 9.55
CA THR A 133 5.67 -13.59 9.86
C THR A 133 5.00 -12.27 9.46
N GLY A 134 3.67 -12.25 9.26
CA GLY A 134 2.89 -11.05 8.96
C GLY A 134 3.39 -10.21 7.78
N ILE A 135 3.62 -8.91 8.00
CA ILE A 135 4.13 -7.95 6.99
C ILE A 135 5.26 -7.09 7.58
N GLN A 136 6.37 -6.98 6.83
CA GLN A 136 7.51 -6.12 7.12
C GLN A 136 7.68 -5.04 6.04
N ILE A 137 8.17 -3.87 6.44
CA ILE A 137 8.59 -2.81 5.52
C ILE A 137 10.02 -2.38 5.80
N TRP A 138 10.69 -1.80 4.79
CA TRP A 138 11.96 -1.15 5.03
C TRP A 138 11.77 0.14 5.85
N SER A 139 12.67 0.40 6.81
CA SER A 139 12.56 1.58 7.69
C SER A 139 12.86 2.92 7.00
N GLU A 140 13.58 2.87 5.87
CA GLU A 140 13.93 4.02 5.05
C GLU A 140 12.98 4.11 3.85
N VAL A 141 12.38 5.29 3.64
CA VAL A 141 11.44 5.55 2.55
C VAL A 141 12.16 6.37 1.49
N PHE A 142 12.39 5.78 0.32
CA PHE A 142 13.24 6.38 -0.71
C PHE A 142 12.51 7.48 -1.48
N VAL A 143 12.99 8.72 -1.42
CA VAL A 143 12.44 9.81 -2.23
C VAL A 143 13.08 9.78 -3.62
N VAL A 144 12.26 9.61 -4.66
CA VAL A 144 12.69 9.55 -6.06
C VAL A 144 12.10 10.71 -6.85
N ASP A 145 12.94 11.40 -7.62
CA ASP A 145 12.53 12.37 -8.63
C ASP A 145 12.10 11.64 -9.91
N LYS A 146 10.83 11.79 -10.32
CA LYS A 146 10.29 11.22 -11.56
C LYS A 146 10.64 12.09 -12.78
N PRO A 147 10.63 11.54 -14.01
CA PRO A 147 10.93 12.30 -15.23
C PRO A 147 9.99 13.49 -15.53
N ASP A 148 8.83 13.55 -14.88
CA ASP A 148 7.89 14.68 -14.95
C ASP A 148 8.22 15.82 -13.97
N GLY A 149 9.26 15.66 -13.14
CA GLY A 149 9.67 16.62 -12.11
C GLY A 149 8.89 16.50 -10.79
N SER A 150 8.02 15.49 -10.64
CA SER A 150 7.38 15.19 -9.37
C SER A 150 8.30 14.35 -8.46
N LYS A 151 8.11 14.47 -7.14
CA LYS A 151 8.77 13.62 -6.14
C LYS A 151 7.78 12.59 -5.61
N VAL A 152 8.21 11.34 -5.55
CA VAL A 152 7.45 10.22 -4.99
C VAL A 152 8.24 9.51 -3.90
N ALA A 153 7.53 8.94 -2.94
CA ALA A 153 8.10 8.17 -1.85
C ALA A 153 7.94 6.67 -2.13
N VAL A 154 9.04 5.94 -2.29
CA VAL A 154 9.02 4.50 -2.61
C VAL A 154 9.19 3.68 -1.33
N LEU A 155 8.21 2.80 -1.08
CA LEU A 155 8.16 1.87 0.04
C LEU A 155 8.29 0.42 -0.47
N LEU A 156 9.22 -0.33 0.11
CA LEU A 156 9.38 -1.77 -0.16
C LEU A 156 8.76 -2.59 0.98
N VAL A 157 7.99 -3.62 0.60
CA VAL A 157 7.19 -4.45 1.51
C VAL A 157 7.51 -5.94 1.30
N ASP A 158 8.05 -6.62 2.33
CA ASP A 158 8.09 -8.09 2.38
C ASP A 158 6.85 -8.62 3.11
N THR A 159 6.32 -9.74 2.64
CA THR A 159 5.20 -10.41 3.30
C THR A 159 5.63 -11.77 3.82
N GLN A 160 4.90 -12.33 4.78
CA GLN A 160 5.03 -13.74 5.12
C GLN A 160 4.90 -14.63 3.87
N GLY A 161 5.59 -15.76 3.91
CA GLY A 161 5.38 -16.82 2.92
C GLY A 161 4.03 -17.48 3.14
N ALA A 162 3.13 -17.37 2.17
CA ALA A 162 1.89 -18.14 2.21
C ALA A 162 2.19 -19.66 2.20
N PHE A 163 1.34 -20.44 2.86
CA PHE A 163 1.40 -21.91 2.90
C PHE A 163 2.65 -22.47 3.62
N ASP A 164 2.99 -21.89 4.78
CA ASP A 164 3.78 -22.61 5.79
C ASP A 164 2.90 -23.61 6.58
N SER A 165 3.52 -24.43 7.43
CA SER A 165 2.84 -25.53 8.14
C SER A 165 2.19 -25.11 9.47
N GLN A 166 2.03 -23.81 9.73
CA GLN A 166 1.53 -23.27 11.02
C GLN A 166 0.43 -22.23 10.80
N SER A 167 0.48 -21.51 9.67
CA SER A 167 -0.51 -20.50 9.29
C SER A 167 -1.72 -21.13 8.59
N THR A 168 -2.92 -20.62 8.86
CA THR A 168 -4.14 -21.05 8.15
C THR A 168 -4.24 -20.45 6.75
N ILE A 169 -5.17 -20.96 5.94
CA ILE A 169 -5.51 -20.37 4.63
C ILE A 169 -6.06 -18.94 4.81
N LYS A 170 -6.81 -18.66 5.90
CA LYS A 170 -7.27 -17.31 6.26
C LYS A 170 -6.07 -16.39 6.49
N ASP A 171 -5.07 -16.85 7.22
CA ASP A 171 -3.89 -16.04 7.58
C ASP A 171 -3.07 -15.67 6.34
N CYS A 172 -2.85 -16.65 5.47
CA CYS A 172 -2.18 -16.47 4.17
C CYS A 172 -2.96 -15.49 3.27
N ALA A 173 -4.29 -15.66 3.17
CA ALA A 173 -5.15 -14.80 2.37
C ALA A 173 -5.23 -13.38 2.94
N THR A 174 -5.19 -13.21 4.27
CA THR A 174 -5.21 -11.92 4.96
C THR A 174 -3.93 -11.11 4.68
N VAL A 175 -2.76 -11.74 4.85
CA VAL A 175 -1.47 -11.10 4.54
C VAL A 175 -1.40 -10.67 3.07
N PHE A 176 -1.78 -11.56 2.14
CA PHE A 176 -1.79 -11.26 0.70
C PHE A 176 -2.83 -10.19 0.34
N ALA A 177 -3.98 -10.16 1.02
CA ALA A 177 -5.00 -9.15 0.80
C ALA A 177 -4.54 -7.76 1.24
N LEU A 178 -4.03 -7.64 2.46
CA LEU A 178 -3.51 -6.39 3.00
C LEU A 178 -2.37 -5.85 2.12
N SER A 179 -1.46 -6.71 1.65
CA SER A 179 -0.39 -6.30 0.74
C SER A 179 -0.90 -5.89 -0.64
N THR A 180 -1.90 -6.58 -1.20
CA THR A 180 -2.47 -6.26 -2.52
C THR A 180 -3.31 -4.97 -2.49
N MET A 181 -4.06 -4.74 -1.41
CA MET A 181 -4.84 -3.50 -1.24
C MET A 181 -3.97 -2.26 -1.02
N THR A 182 -2.83 -2.40 -0.34
CA THR A 182 -1.93 -1.28 -0.02
C THR A 182 -0.86 -1.04 -1.10
N SER A 183 -0.44 -2.06 -1.84
CA SER A 183 0.55 -1.91 -2.93
C SER A 183 0.00 -1.24 -4.19
N SER A 184 0.87 -0.54 -4.92
CA SER A 184 0.62 -0.12 -6.31
C SER A 184 1.20 -1.13 -7.31
N ILE A 185 2.27 -1.82 -6.92
CA ILE A 185 2.89 -2.93 -7.65
C ILE A 185 2.93 -4.15 -6.72
N GLN A 186 2.07 -5.13 -6.98
CA GLN A 186 2.10 -6.44 -6.33
C GLN A 186 2.88 -7.42 -7.19
N VAL A 187 4.08 -7.81 -6.76
CA VAL A 187 4.82 -8.94 -7.32
C VAL A 187 4.28 -10.21 -6.66
N TYR A 188 3.78 -11.15 -7.47
CA TYR A 188 3.36 -12.48 -7.04
C TYR A 188 4.45 -13.48 -7.41
N ASN A 189 5.31 -13.79 -6.43
CA ASN A 189 6.50 -14.62 -6.58
C ASN A 189 6.13 -16.11 -6.46
N LEU A 190 5.99 -16.76 -7.61
CA LEU A 190 5.69 -18.18 -7.80
C LEU A 190 6.95 -18.97 -8.13
N SER A 191 6.87 -20.30 -8.20
CA SER A 191 8.02 -21.19 -8.43
C SER A 191 7.69 -22.23 -9.49
N GLN A 192 8.55 -22.31 -10.50
CA GLN A 192 8.50 -23.17 -11.69
C GLN A 192 7.32 -22.97 -12.65
N ASN A 193 6.12 -22.61 -12.17
CA ASN A 193 4.93 -22.52 -12.99
C ASN A 193 3.87 -21.55 -12.43
N ILE A 194 2.75 -21.44 -13.14
CA ILE A 194 1.46 -20.96 -12.59
C ILE A 194 0.53 -22.16 -12.54
N GLN A 195 0.07 -22.51 -11.35
CA GLN A 195 -0.90 -23.57 -11.12
C GLN A 195 -2.33 -23.01 -11.02
N GLU A 196 -3.36 -23.88 -11.03
CA GLU A 196 -4.76 -23.40 -10.89
C GLU A 196 -5.06 -22.99 -9.44
N ASP A 197 -4.39 -23.59 -8.46
CA ASP A 197 -4.47 -23.21 -7.05
C ASP A 197 -3.86 -21.81 -6.79
N ASP A 198 -2.77 -21.43 -7.46
CA ASP A 198 -2.27 -20.05 -7.46
C ASP A 198 -3.35 -19.04 -7.93
N LEU A 199 -4.13 -19.42 -8.94
CA LEU A 199 -5.22 -18.59 -9.45
C LEU A 199 -6.44 -18.58 -8.51
N GLN A 200 -6.73 -19.69 -7.82
CA GLN A 200 -7.78 -19.74 -6.78
C GLN A 200 -7.42 -18.87 -5.55
N HIS A 201 -6.15 -18.73 -5.18
CA HIS A 201 -5.76 -17.77 -4.13
C HIS A 201 -6.05 -16.31 -4.52
N LEU A 202 -6.04 -15.99 -5.83
CA LEU A 202 -6.46 -14.68 -6.31
C LEU A 202 -7.99 -14.50 -6.30
N GLN A 203 -8.79 -15.56 -6.12
CA GLN A 203 -10.25 -15.51 -6.17
C GLN A 203 -10.87 -14.62 -5.09
N LEU A 204 -10.25 -14.49 -3.91
CA LEU A 204 -10.72 -13.56 -2.87
C LEU A 204 -10.79 -12.11 -3.39
N PHE A 205 -9.83 -11.72 -4.24
CA PHE A 205 -9.77 -10.40 -4.86
C PHE A 205 -10.75 -10.26 -6.02
N THR A 206 -11.14 -11.38 -6.64
CA THR A 206 -12.09 -11.37 -7.76
C THR A 206 -13.49 -10.90 -7.36
N GLU A 207 -14.01 -11.37 -6.24
CA GLU A 207 -15.31 -10.92 -5.74
C GLU A 207 -15.26 -9.48 -5.18
N TYR A 208 -14.13 -9.09 -4.57
CA TYR A 208 -13.92 -7.70 -4.16
C TYR A 208 -13.91 -6.73 -5.35
N GLY A 209 -13.11 -7.01 -6.38
CA GLY A 209 -13.02 -6.16 -7.55
C GLY A 209 -14.25 -6.20 -8.43
N ARG A 210 -15.03 -7.29 -8.42
CA ARG A 210 -16.36 -7.32 -9.02
C ARG A 210 -17.29 -6.29 -8.37
N LEU A 211 -17.41 -6.28 -7.04
CA LEU A 211 -18.20 -5.26 -6.35
C LEU A 211 -17.64 -3.84 -6.55
N ALA A 212 -16.32 -3.66 -6.55
CA ALA A 212 -15.69 -2.36 -6.82
C ALA A 212 -16.08 -1.81 -8.20
N MET A 213 -16.13 -2.67 -9.23
CA MET A 213 -16.58 -2.27 -10.56
C MET A 213 -18.10 -2.08 -10.67
N GLU A 214 -18.90 -2.75 -9.84
CA GLU A 214 -20.36 -2.57 -9.77
C GLU A 214 -20.75 -1.25 -9.08
N GLU A 215 -20.03 -0.82 -8.03
CA GLU A 215 -20.34 0.38 -7.24
C GLU A 215 -19.57 1.64 -7.67
N ILE A 216 -18.31 1.51 -8.12
CA ILE A 216 -17.38 2.63 -8.39
C ILE A 216 -17.01 2.75 -9.87
N TYR A 217 -17.26 1.71 -10.68
CA TYR A 217 -16.86 1.61 -12.11
C TYR A 217 -15.36 1.71 -12.39
N LEU A 218 -14.52 1.64 -11.36
CA LEU A 218 -13.06 1.64 -11.43
C LEU A 218 -12.50 0.27 -11.03
N LYS A 219 -11.30 -0.04 -11.52
CA LYS A 219 -10.54 -1.21 -11.06
C LYS A 219 -9.95 -0.91 -9.67
N PRO A 220 -10.04 -1.83 -8.69
CA PRO A 220 -9.52 -1.60 -7.34
C PRO A 220 -7.98 -1.62 -7.26
N PHE A 221 -7.30 -2.31 -8.19
CA PHE A 221 -5.85 -2.54 -8.13
C PHE A 221 -5.13 -2.06 -9.38
N GLN A 222 -3.85 -1.73 -9.21
CA GLN A 222 -3.02 -1.14 -10.25
C GLN A 222 -2.22 -2.20 -10.99
N SER A 223 -1.02 -2.60 -10.54
CA SER A 223 -0.17 -3.54 -11.27
C SER A 223 0.02 -4.87 -10.53
N LEU A 224 -0.23 -5.98 -11.22
CA LEU A 224 0.12 -7.34 -10.78
C LEU A 224 1.24 -7.89 -11.67
N MET A 225 2.35 -8.33 -11.08
CA MET A 225 3.46 -8.97 -11.79
C MET A 225 3.62 -10.41 -11.32
N PHE A 226 3.27 -11.39 -12.17
CA PHE A 226 3.58 -12.80 -11.92
C PHE A 226 5.08 -13.02 -12.12
N LEU A 227 5.83 -13.24 -11.04
CA LEU A 227 7.26 -13.54 -11.12
C LEU A 227 7.46 -15.05 -10.96
N ILE A 228 7.78 -15.74 -12.05
CA ILE A 228 7.98 -17.18 -12.05
C ILE A 228 9.45 -17.46 -11.81
N ARG A 229 9.80 -17.89 -10.60
CA ARG A 229 11.14 -18.28 -10.20
C ARG A 229 11.48 -19.66 -10.74
N ASP A 230 12.76 -19.95 -10.97
CA ASP A 230 13.25 -21.28 -11.36
C ASP A 230 12.65 -21.78 -12.70
N TRP A 231 12.32 -20.87 -13.61
CA TRP A 231 11.77 -21.22 -14.92
C TRP A 231 12.73 -22.16 -15.65
N SER A 232 12.21 -23.31 -16.09
CA SER A 232 13.01 -24.44 -16.57
C SER A 232 12.84 -24.72 -18.07
N TYR A 233 12.04 -23.92 -18.77
CA TYR A 233 11.63 -24.15 -20.16
C TYR A 233 11.88 -22.94 -21.09
N PRO A 234 13.10 -22.34 -21.10
CA PRO A 234 13.41 -21.19 -21.96
C PRO A 234 13.19 -21.48 -23.45
N TYR A 235 13.27 -22.75 -23.85
CA TYR A 235 13.04 -23.20 -25.23
C TYR A 235 11.56 -23.24 -25.66
N GLU A 236 10.60 -23.05 -24.75
CA GLU A 236 9.17 -22.88 -25.05
C GLU A 236 8.70 -21.43 -24.90
N HIS A 237 9.28 -20.74 -23.91
CA HIS A 237 9.11 -19.32 -23.62
C HIS A 237 10.42 -18.80 -23.03
N ASP A 238 11.07 -17.86 -23.72
CA ASP A 238 12.32 -17.26 -23.28
C ASP A 238 12.21 -16.59 -21.90
N TYR A 239 13.36 -16.35 -21.26
CA TYR A 239 13.39 -15.60 -20.00
C TYR A 239 12.93 -14.14 -20.17
N GLY A 240 12.72 -13.46 -19.06
CA GLY A 240 12.36 -12.05 -19.05
C GLY A 240 10.85 -11.79 -19.19
N LEU A 241 10.51 -10.58 -19.62
CA LEU A 241 9.14 -10.05 -19.67
C LEU A 241 8.36 -10.52 -20.91
N GLU A 242 8.99 -10.63 -22.08
CA GLU A 242 8.29 -10.95 -23.33
C GLU A 242 7.82 -12.42 -23.38
N GLY A 243 8.73 -13.35 -23.05
CA GLY A 243 8.39 -14.77 -22.89
C GLY A 243 7.37 -14.99 -21.78
N GLY A 244 7.49 -14.25 -20.67
CA GLY A 244 6.57 -14.31 -19.54
C GLY A 244 5.16 -13.83 -19.84
N ASN A 245 4.99 -12.68 -20.50
CA ASN A 245 3.68 -12.22 -20.94
C ASN A 245 3.04 -13.22 -21.92
N THR A 246 3.82 -13.72 -22.89
CA THR A 246 3.37 -14.75 -23.85
C THR A 246 2.94 -16.05 -23.16
N PHE A 247 3.59 -16.42 -22.05
CA PHE A 247 3.22 -17.57 -21.21
C PHE A 247 1.94 -17.30 -20.40
N LEU A 248 1.82 -16.10 -19.80
CA LEU A 248 0.67 -15.71 -19.00
C LEU A 248 -0.62 -15.65 -19.84
N GLU A 249 -0.56 -15.12 -21.06
CA GLU A 249 -1.70 -15.10 -21.98
C GLU A 249 -2.26 -16.51 -22.22
N ARG A 250 -1.37 -17.51 -22.45
CA ARG A 250 -1.75 -18.92 -22.63
C ARG A 250 -2.38 -19.53 -21.37
N ARG A 251 -1.99 -19.06 -20.18
CA ARG A 251 -2.49 -19.51 -18.87
C ARG A 251 -3.84 -18.87 -18.50
N LEU A 252 -4.00 -17.56 -18.73
CA LEU A 252 -5.23 -16.81 -18.43
C LEU A 252 -6.29 -16.91 -19.53
N GLN A 253 -5.97 -17.46 -20.71
CA GLN A 253 -6.95 -17.69 -21.78
C GLN A 253 -8.16 -18.51 -21.28
N VAL A 254 -9.33 -17.86 -21.30
CA VAL A 254 -10.63 -18.47 -21.02
C VAL A 254 -11.02 -19.39 -22.17
N LYS A 255 -11.32 -20.65 -21.87
CA LYS A 255 -11.68 -21.70 -22.83
C LYS A 255 -13.05 -22.27 -22.46
N GLN A 256 -13.93 -22.44 -23.44
CA GLN A 256 -15.33 -22.86 -23.20
C GLN A 256 -15.48 -24.24 -22.55
N ASN A 257 -14.43 -25.07 -22.56
CA ASN A 257 -14.38 -26.39 -21.94
C ASN A 257 -13.76 -26.39 -20.52
N GLN A 258 -13.35 -25.24 -19.97
CA GLN A 258 -12.98 -25.10 -18.56
C GLN A 258 -14.22 -25.11 -17.66
N HIS A 259 -14.08 -25.59 -16.42
CA HIS A 259 -15.10 -25.44 -15.39
C HIS A 259 -15.45 -23.95 -15.20
N GLU A 260 -16.72 -23.64 -14.90
CA GLU A 260 -17.21 -22.24 -14.88
C GLU A 260 -16.42 -21.37 -13.89
N GLU A 261 -16.11 -21.92 -12.72
CA GLU A 261 -15.23 -21.35 -11.70
C GLU A 261 -13.86 -20.90 -12.27
N LEU A 262 -13.19 -21.78 -13.01
CA LEU A 262 -11.87 -21.51 -13.62
C LEU A 262 -11.95 -20.46 -14.74
N GLN A 263 -13.10 -20.34 -15.41
CA GLN A 263 -13.37 -19.25 -16.35
C GLN A 263 -13.60 -17.94 -15.61
N ASN A 264 -14.33 -17.96 -14.49
CA ASN A 264 -14.71 -16.76 -13.73
C ASN A 264 -13.51 -16.14 -13.01
N VAL A 265 -12.65 -16.95 -12.39
CA VAL A 265 -11.36 -16.50 -11.83
C VAL A 265 -10.54 -15.75 -12.89
N ARG A 266 -10.40 -16.31 -14.09
CA ARG A 266 -9.68 -15.68 -15.21
C ARG A 266 -10.31 -14.36 -15.69
N LYS A 267 -11.63 -14.34 -15.90
CA LYS A 267 -12.37 -13.11 -16.28
C LYS A 267 -12.17 -12.00 -15.26
N HIS A 268 -12.27 -12.32 -13.98
CA HIS A 268 -12.19 -11.34 -12.90
C HIS A 268 -10.76 -10.88 -12.61
N ILE A 269 -9.72 -11.71 -12.77
CA ILE A 269 -8.32 -11.27 -12.66
C ILE A 269 -8.06 -10.06 -13.60
N HIS A 270 -8.52 -10.15 -14.86
CA HIS A 270 -8.46 -9.04 -15.82
C HIS A 270 -9.38 -7.86 -15.49
N SER A 271 -10.39 -8.02 -14.63
CA SER A 271 -11.25 -6.93 -14.17
C SER A 271 -10.68 -6.22 -12.94
N CYS A 272 -9.96 -6.92 -12.06
CA CYS A 272 -9.48 -6.39 -10.78
C CYS A 272 -8.20 -5.54 -10.91
N PHE A 273 -7.28 -5.92 -11.80
CA PHE A 273 -5.98 -5.26 -11.96
C PHE A 273 -5.91 -4.43 -13.24
N SER A 274 -5.35 -3.23 -13.15
CA SER A 274 -5.24 -2.29 -14.28
C SER A 274 -4.16 -2.69 -15.28
N ASN A 275 -3.03 -3.17 -14.78
CA ASN A 275 -1.97 -3.81 -15.55
C ASN A 275 -1.69 -5.22 -14.98
N ILE A 276 -1.39 -6.17 -15.86
CA ILE A 276 -0.97 -7.53 -15.47
C ILE A 276 0.18 -7.94 -16.38
N GLY A 277 1.34 -8.21 -15.77
CA GLY A 277 2.52 -8.72 -16.47
C GLY A 277 3.00 -10.04 -15.89
N CYS A 278 3.92 -10.69 -16.58
CA CYS A 278 4.61 -11.89 -16.11
C CYS A 278 6.08 -11.87 -16.54
N PHE A 279 6.96 -12.27 -15.63
CA PHE A 279 8.41 -12.32 -15.84
C PHE A 279 8.93 -13.72 -15.50
N LEU A 280 9.68 -14.33 -16.42
CA LEU A 280 10.26 -15.66 -16.26
C LEU A 280 11.72 -15.52 -15.83
N LEU A 281 12.01 -15.88 -14.59
CA LEU A 281 13.35 -15.79 -14.01
C LEU A 281 13.97 -17.20 -13.91
N PRO A 282 15.21 -17.41 -14.37
CA PRO A 282 15.88 -18.72 -14.27
C PRO A 282 16.11 -19.14 -12.82
N HIS A 283 16.64 -20.35 -12.64
CA HIS A 283 17.12 -20.82 -11.34
C HIS A 283 18.47 -20.12 -10.99
N PRO A 284 18.66 -19.59 -9.77
CA PRO A 284 19.84 -18.78 -9.41
C PRO A 284 21.17 -19.54 -9.28
N GLY A 285 21.17 -20.84 -9.55
CA GLY A 285 22.34 -21.73 -9.44
C GLY A 285 22.32 -22.59 -8.17
N LEU A 286 22.86 -23.81 -8.26
CA LEU A 286 22.80 -24.79 -7.16
C LEU A 286 23.50 -24.32 -5.89
N LYS A 287 24.52 -23.46 -5.99
CA LYS A 287 25.18 -22.82 -4.83
C LYS A 287 24.16 -22.06 -3.98
N VAL A 288 23.39 -21.17 -4.59
CA VAL A 288 22.36 -20.33 -3.95
C VAL A 288 21.30 -21.19 -3.27
N ALA A 289 20.86 -22.26 -3.93
CA ALA A 289 19.79 -23.13 -3.44
C ALA A 289 20.21 -24.12 -2.33
N THR A 290 21.50 -24.46 -2.21
CA THR A 290 21.94 -25.58 -1.35
C THR A 290 23.06 -25.27 -0.35
N ASN A 291 23.82 -24.18 -0.52
CA ASN A 291 24.91 -23.83 0.40
C ASN A 291 24.36 -23.06 1.63
N PRO A 292 24.44 -23.61 2.86
CA PRO A 292 23.98 -22.90 4.07
C PRO A 292 24.83 -21.68 4.44
N TYR A 293 26.01 -21.51 3.82
CA TYR A 293 26.92 -20.38 4.01
C TYR A 293 26.89 -19.38 2.84
N PHE A 294 25.89 -19.44 1.96
CA PHE A 294 25.74 -18.47 0.87
C PHE A 294 25.23 -17.13 1.44
N ASP A 295 25.99 -16.05 1.21
CA ASP A 295 25.73 -14.70 1.72
C ASP A 295 25.42 -13.68 0.61
N GLY A 296 24.87 -14.13 -0.53
CA GLY A 296 24.33 -13.25 -1.56
C GLY A 296 25.33 -12.69 -2.58
N ARG A 297 26.60 -13.08 -2.50
CA ARG A 297 27.66 -12.68 -3.44
C ARG A 297 27.39 -13.10 -4.89
N LEU A 298 27.63 -12.18 -5.83
CA LEU A 298 27.32 -12.38 -7.25
C LEU A 298 28.17 -13.46 -7.94
N ARG A 299 29.41 -13.68 -7.49
CA ARG A 299 30.31 -14.76 -7.98
C ARG A 299 29.77 -16.18 -7.73
N ASP A 300 28.78 -16.31 -6.85
CA ASP A 300 28.17 -17.56 -6.44
C ASP A 300 26.73 -17.72 -6.98
N ILE A 301 26.27 -16.76 -7.80
CA ILE A 301 24.98 -16.73 -8.53
C ILE A 301 25.23 -16.97 -10.03
N ASP A 302 24.31 -17.66 -10.70
CA ASP A 302 24.39 -17.94 -12.14
C ASP A 302 24.37 -16.68 -13.03
N GLU A 303 25.05 -16.70 -14.18
CA GLU A 303 25.16 -15.56 -15.09
C GLU A 303 23.84 -15.24 -15.79
N ASP A 304 23.06 -16.26 -16.17
CA ASP A 304 21.73 -16.04 -16.74
C ASP A 304 20.84 -15.35 -15.70
N PHE A 305 20.86 -15.79 -14.44
CA PHE A 305 20.09 -15.16 -13.36
C PHE A 305 20.51 -13.71 -13.13
N LYS A 306 21.81 -13.39 -13.17
CA LYS A 306 22.30 -12.01 -13.02
C LYS A 306 21.84 -11.10 -14.16
N ARG A 307 21.81 -11.58 -15.41
CA ARG A 307 21.28 -10.83 -16.56
C ARG A 307 19.79 -10.54 -16.40
N GLU A 308 18.96 -11.58 -16.18
CA GLU A 308 17.51 -11.39 -16.09
C GLU A 308 17.12 -10.55 -14.86
N LEU A 309 17.87 -10.66 -13.74
CA LEU A 309 17.70 -9.80 -12.57
C LEU A 309 18.07 -8.33 -12.86
N ALA A 310 19.08 -8.10 -13.70
CA ALA A 310 19.49 -6.76 -14.13
C ALA A 310 18.39 -6.03 -14.93
N GLU A 311 17.47 -6.76 -15.57
CA GLU A 311 16.28 -6.21 -16.24
C GLU A 311 15.06 -6.12 -15.31
N LEU A 312 14.82 -7.15 -14.48
CA LEU A 312 13.67 -7.25 -13.59
C LEU A 312 13.57 -6.11 -12.57
N VAL A 313 14.68 -5.71 -11.95
CA VAL A 313 14.64 -4.71 -10.87
C VAL A 313 14.38 -3.30 -11.41
N PRO A 314 15.06 -2.82 -12.48
CA PRO A 314 14.69 -1.58 -13.16
C PRO A 314 13.27 -1.61 -13.74
N LEU A 315 12.78 -2.75 -14.25
CA LEU A 315 11.40 -2.89 -14.71
C LEU A 315 10.37 -2.54 -13.61
N LEU A 316 10.69 -2.79 -12.34
CA LEU A 316 9.81 -2.55 -11.20
C LEU A 316 10.08 -1.22 -10.47
N LEU A 317 11.28 -0.65 -10.58
CA LEU A 317 11.73 0.47 -9.75
C LEU A 317 12.33 1.68 -10.49
N ALA A 318 12.51 1.62 -11.82
CA ALA A 318 13.04 2.76 -12.56
C ALA A 318 12.10 3.99 -12.48
N PRO A 319 12.61 5.23 -12.37
CA PRO A 319 11.77 6.42 -12.11
C PRO A 319 10.66 6.70 -13.14
N ASP A 320 10.82 6.24 -14.38
CA ASP A 320 9.80 6.28 -15.45
C ASP A 320 8.65 5.26 -15.24
N ARG A 321 8.90 4.18 -14.48
CA ARG A 321 7.98 3.05 -14.27
C ARG A 321 7.32 3.03 -12.89
N LEU A 322 7.79 3.85 -11.95
CA LEU A 322 7.17 4.00 -10.63
C LEU A 322 5.72 4.50 -10.74
N VAL A 323 4.75 3.63 -10.41
CA VAL A 323 3.32 3.95 -10.38
C VAL A 323 2.91 4.35 -8.97
N GLU A 324 2.51 5.61 -8.76
CA GLU A 324 1.99 6.05 -7.46
C GLU A 324 0.71 5.31 -7.10
N LYS A 325 0.52 5.04 -5.80
CA LYS A 325 -0.65 4.34 -5.29
C LYS A 325 -1.91 5.18 -5.51
N GLU A 326 -2.90 4.59 -6.15
CA GLU A 326 -4.22 5.16 -6.33
C GLU A 326 -5.29 4.29 -5.66
N ILE A 327 -6.25 4.95 -5.01
CA ILE A 327 -7.44 4.33 -4.41
C ILE A 327 -8.64 5.21 -4.76
N GLY A 328 -9.69 4.60 -5.34
CA GLY A 328 -10.87 5.34 -5.81
C GLY A 328 -10.56 6.41 -6.88
N GLY A 329 -9.47 6.27 -7.63
CA GLY A 329 -9.00 7.25 -8.61
C GLY A 329 -8.26 8.47 -8.03
N ASN A 330 -7.96 8.47 -6.73
CA ASN A 330 -7.16 9.51 -6.08
C ASN A 330 -5.76 8.97 -5.75
N LYS A 331 -4.71 9.78 -5.97
CA LYS A 331 -3.36 9.45 -5.52
C LYS A 331 -3.27 9.51 -4.00
N VAL A 332 -2.55 8.55 -3.43
CA VAL A 332 -2.39 8.30 -1.99
C VAL A 332 -1.02 8.81 -1.55
N THR A 333 -0.95 9.56 -0.45
CA THR A 333 0.32 10.00 0.15
C THR A 333 0.84 9.05 1.24
N CYS A 334 2.08 9.30 1.67
CA CYS A 334 2.66 8.91 2.97
C CYS A 334 1.63 8.74 4.09
N ARG A 335 1.04 9.87 4.45
CA ARG A 335 0.07 10.02 5.54
C ARG A 335 -1.22 9.23 5.30
N ASP A 336 -1.69 9.19 4.06
CA ASP A 336 -2.97 8.57 3.73
C ASP A 336 -2.89 7.04 3.81
N LEU A 337 -1.76 6.47 3.32
CA LEU A 337 -1.48 5.03 3.35
C LEU A 337 -1.60 4.44 4.77
N LEU A 338 -1.15 5.17 5.79
CA LEU A 338 -1.30 4.81 7.19
C LEU A 338 -2.77 4.61 7.61
N GLU A 339 -3.66 5.52 7.21
CA GLU A 339 -5.09 5.43 7.54
C GLU A 339 -5.78 4.30 6.77
N TYR A 340 -5.35 4.00 5.54
CA TYR A 340 -5.78 2.76 4.85
C TYR A 340 -5.33 1.49 5.59
N PHE A 341 -4.08 1.40 6.06
CA PHE A 341 -3.64 0.27 6.90
C PHE A 341 -4.47 0.15 8.18
N LYS A 342 -4.73 1.26 8.89
CA LYS A 342 -5.58 1.31 10.10
C LYS A 342 -7.05 0.96 9.84
N ALA A 343 -7.56 1.19 8.63
CA ALA A 343 -8.92 0.81 8.24
C ALA A 343 -8.98 -0.67 7.85
N TYR A 344 -8.08 -1.13 6.97
CA TYR A 344 -8.07 -2.50 6.46
C TYR A 344 -7.78 -3.54 7.54
N ILE A 345 -6.85 -3.30 8.47
CA ILE A 345 -6.54 -4.29 9.52
C ILE A 345 -7.78 -4.65 10.36
N LYS A 346 -8.63 -3.67 10.68
CA LYS A 346 -9.83 -3.84 11.52
C LYS A 346 -10.89 -4.76 10.91
N ILE A 347 -10.95 -4.84 9.58
CA ILE A 347 -11.90 -5.73 8.89
C ILE A 347 -11.41 -7.18 8.93
N TYR A 348 -10.09 -7.39 8.95
CA TYR A 348 -9.44 -8.70 8.96
C TYR A 348 -9.19 -9.26 10.38
N GLN A 349 -9.47 -8.46 11.42
CA GLN A 349 -9.47 -8.88 12.82
C GLN A 349 -10.69 -9.74 13.23
N GLY A 350 -11.66 -9.96 12.34
CA GLY A 350 -12.78 -10.88 12.56
C GLY A 350 -12.38 -12.36 12.49
N GLU A 351 -13.26 -13.24 12.98
CA GLU A 351 -13.04 -14.70 12.89
C GLU A 351 -13.04 -15.19 11.43
N GLU A 352 -13.99 -14.72 10.62
CA GLU A 352 -14.13 -15.04 9.20
C GLU A 352 -13.37 -14.06 8.27
N LEU A 353 -13.13 -14.45 7.02
CA LEU A 353 -12.64 -13.52 6.00
C LEU A 353 -13.71 -12.45 5.70
N PRO A 354 -13.34 -11.15 5.58
CA PRO A 354 -14.32 -10.09 5.47
C PRO A 354 -15.08 -10.16 4.14
N HIS A 355 -16.41 -10.10 4.23
CA HIS A 355 -17.27 -10.01 3.06
C HIS A 355 -16.91 -8.78 2.21
N PRO A 356 -16.82 -8.86 0.87
CA PRO A 356 -16.23 -7.79 0.05
C PRO A 356 -16.94 -6.43 0.12
N LYS A 357 -18.21 -6.37 0.53
CA LYS A 357 -18.89 -5.11 0.87
C LYS A 357 -18.24 -4.37 2.05
N SER A 358 -17.77 -5.10 3.07
CA SER A 358 -17.09 -4.51 4.22
C SER A 358 -15.73 -3.92 3.82
N MET A 359 -15.03 -4.56 2.87
CA MET A 359 -13.80 -4.01 2.27
C MET A 359 -14.06 -2.71 1.50
N LEU A 360 -15.15 -2.63 0.72
CA LEU A 360 -15.53 -1.39 0.03
C LEU A 360 -15.94 -0.28 1.00
N GLN A 361 -16.74 -0.60 2.02
CA GLN A 361 -17.15 0.35 3.04
C GLN A 361 -15.92 0.92 3.78
N ALA A 362 -15.00 0.08 4.23
CA ALA A 362 -13.79 0.52 4.90
C ALA A 362 -12.86 1.35 3.98
N THR A 363 -12.80 1.02 2.69
CA THR A 363 -12.12 1.85 1.67
C THR A 363 -12.76 3.24 1.60
N ALA A 364 -14.09 3.32 1.53
CA ALA A 364 -14.81 4.58 1.51
C ALA A 364 -14.67 5.38 2.82
N GLU A 365 -14.64 4.71 3.98
CA GLU A 365 -14.37 5.34 5.27
C GLU A 365 -12.94 5.90 5.34
N ALA A 366 -11.94 5.16 4.90
CA ALA A 366 -10.55 5.61 4.81
C ALA A 366 -10.37 6.79 3.83
N ASN A 367 -10.99 6.73 2.64
CA ASN A 367 -11.03 7.84 1.67
C ASN A 367 -11.57 9.12 2.34
N ASN A 368 -12.69 9.01 3.06
CA ASN A 368 -13.36 10.14 3.70
C ASN A 368 -12.58 10.70 4.90
N LEU A 369 -12.04 9.84 5.76
CA LEU A 369 -11.17 10.23 6.88
C LEU A 369 -9.93 11.00 6.37
N THR A 370 -9.31 10.47 5.32
CA THR A 370 -8.18 11.10 4.61
C THR A 370 -8.53 12.49 4.09
N ALA A 371 -9.64 12.60 3.34
CA ALA A 371 -10.08 13.89 2.79
C ALA A 371 -10.40 14.93 3.87
N VAL A 372 -11.02 14.50 4.99
CA VAL A 372 -11.30 15.35 6.15
C VAL A 372 -10.01 15.78 6.86
N ALA A 373 -9.04 14.88 7.03
CA ALA A 373 -7.75 15.19 7.62
C ALA A 373 -6.94 16.19 6.77
N GLY A 374 -6.89 15.99 5.45
CA GLY A 374 -6.24 16.89 4.51
C GLY A 374 -6.90 18.28 4.47
N ALA A 375 -8.23 18.34 4.44
CA ALA A 375 -8.97 19.61 4.51
C ALA A 375 -8.73 20.36 5.82
N LYS A 376 -8.71 19.64 6.96
CA LYS A 376 -8.40 20.20 8.28
C LYS A 376 -6.99 20.75 8.36
N ASP A 377 -5.99 20.01 7.88
CA ASP A 377 -4.59 20.44 7.87
C ASP A 377 -4.38 21.66 6.96
N MET A 378 -4.97 21.66 5.75
CA MET A 378 -4.93 22.81 4.85
C MET A 378 -5.56 24.06 5.47
N TYR A 379 -6.69 23.92 6.18
CA TYR A 379 -7.30 25.02 6.93
C TYR A 379 -6.39 25.49 8.07
N SER A 380 -5.90 24.59 8.93
CA SER A 380 -5.02 24.93 10.06
C SER A 380 -3.77 25.68 9.61
N LYS A 381 -3.01 25.13 8.65
CA LYS A 381 -1.81 25.77 8.07
C LYS A 381 -2.13 27.15 7.47
N SER A 382 -3.29 27.30 6.83
CA SER A 382 -3.71 28.57 6.22
C SER A 382 -4.11 29.61 7.28
N MET A 383 -4.78 29.21 8.35
CA MET A 383 -5.09 30.10 9.46
C MET A 383 -3.82 30.48 10.24
N GLU A 384 -2.91 29.55 10.49
CA GLU A 384 -1.64 29.81 11.19
C GLU A 384 -0.74 30.82 10.44
N MET A 385 -0.70 30.75 9.10
CA MET A 385 -0.03 31.78 8.28
C MET A 385 -0.62 33.19 8.44
N ILE A 386 -1.88 33.32 8.86
CA ILE A 386 -2.61 34.59 8.96
C ILE A 386 -2.68 35.08 10.42
N CYS A 387 -2.94 34.19 11.37
CA CYS A 387 -3.22 34.48 12.79
C CYS A 387 -2.55 33.51 13.78
N GLY A 388 -1.44 32.85 13.40
CA GLY A 388 -0.59 32.11 14.32
C GLY A 388 0.04 33.01 15.40
N GLY A 389 0.71 32.41 16.40
CA GLY A 389 1.19 33.13 17.59
C GLY A 389 2.09 34.35 17.31
N ASP A 390 2.88 34.29 16.23
CA ASP A 390 3.81 35.37 15.83
C ASP A 390 3.16 36.43 14.90
N LYS A 391 1.84 36.41 14.73
CA LYS A 391 1.11 37.30 13.81
C LYS A 391 0.46 38.47 14.57
N PRO A 392 0.34 39.66 13.93
CA PRO A 392 -0.34 40.79 14.55
C PRO A 392 -1.82 40.49 14.81
N TYR A 393 -2.36 41.08 15.87
CA TYR A 393 -3.77 40.93 16.26
C TYR A 393 -4.72 41.33 15.12
N ILE A 394 -5.68 40.45 14.79
CA ILE A 394 -6.73 40.68 13.81
C ILE A 394 -8.02 41.08 14.54
N ALA A 395 -8.66 42.17 14.11
CA ALA A 395 -9.92 42.60 14.70
C ALA A 395 -11.08 41.64 14.34
N PRO A 396 -12.08 41.44 15.22
CA PRO A 396 -13.19 40.50 14.98
C PRO A 396 -14.03 40.80 13.73
N ALA A 397 -14.01 42.04 13.22
CA ALA A 397 -14.65 42.39 11.95
C ALA A 397 -13.93 41.75 10.76
N ASP A 398 -12.61 41.93 10.67
CA ASP A 398 -11.77 41.44 9.57
C ASP A 398 -11.66 39.92 9.57
N TRP A 399 -11.75 39.29 10.75
CA TRP A 399 -11.84 37.83 10.90
C TRP A 399 -12.94 37.19 10.03
N SER A 400 -14.11 37.85 9.94
CA SER A 400 -15.23 37.39 9.12
C SER A 400 -14.97 37.48 7.61
N VAL A 401 -14.05 38.37 7.20
CA VAL A 401 -13.60 38.56 5.81
C VAL A 401 -12.50 37.56 5.46
N VAL A 402 -11.53 37.35 6.37
CA VAL A 402 -10.45 36.36 6.24
C VAL A 402 -11.02 34.95 6.06
N THR A 403 -11.94 34.53 6.94
CA THR A 403 -12.55 33.20 6.89
C THR A 403 -13.41 33.00 5.63
N ARG A 404 -14.18 34.02 5.22
CA ARG A 404 -14.91 34.00 3.93
C ARG A 404 -13.97 33.98 2.73
N SER A 405 -12.83 34.67 2.79
CA SER A 405 -11.82 34.67 1.74
C SER A 405 -11.27 33.27 1.52
N PHE A 406 -10.86 32.55 2.58
CA PHE A 406 -10.39 31.17 2.46
C PHE A 406 -11.42 30.25 1.77
N VAL A 407 -12.69 30.30 2.21
CA VAL A 407 -13.79 29.52 1.62
C VAL A 407 -14.01 29.88 0.14
N ASN A 408 -14.07 31.18 -0.19
CA ASN A 408 -14.35 31.65 -1.55
C ASN A 408 -13.16 31.51 -2.52
N THR A 409 -11.92 31.45 -2.04
CA THR A 409 -10.72 31.37 -2.90
C THR A 409 -10.26 29.94 -3.15
N ARG A 410 -10.63 28.96 -2.31
CA ARG A 410 -10.22 27.54 -2.48
C ARG A 410 -11.32 26.49 -2.32
N GLY A 411 -12.47 26.80 -1.71
CA GLY A 411 -13.50 25.79 -1.37
C GLY A 411 -14.70 25.65 -2.31
N VAL A 412 -14.77 26.45 -3.38
CA VAL A 412 -16.05 26.74 -4.09
C VAL A 412 -16.62 25.54 -4.88
N LEU A 413 -15.80 24.77 -5.61
CA LEU A 413 -16.32 23.71 -6.48
C LEU A 413 -17.07 22.59 -5.71
N PRO A 414 -16.46 21.92 -4.71
CA PRO A 414 -17.13 20.79 -4.05
C PRO A 414 -18.32 21.22 -3.18
N THR A 415 -18.18 22.34 -2.46
CA THR A 415 -19.19 22.77 -1.48
C THR A 415 -20.46 23.30 -2.13
N THR A 416 -20.35 24.06 -3.23
CA THR A 416 -21.53 24.51 -3.98
C THR A 416 -22.25 23.36 -4.67
N LEU A 417 -21.50 22.39 -5.23
CA LEU A 417 -22.08 21.21 -5.86
C LEU A 417 -22.78 20.29 -4.85
N ALA A 418 -22.17 20.06 -3.67
CA ALA A 418 -22.78 19.28 -2.60
C ALA A 418 -24.03 19.97 -2.01
N ALA A 419 -24.01 21.30 -1.86
CA ALA A 419 -25.20 22.07 -1.46
C ALA A 419 -26.33 21.96 -2.51
N LEU A 420 -25.99 22.00 -3.81
CA LEU A 420 -26.95 21.78 -4.90
C LEU A 420 -27.52 20.35 -4.88
N ALA A 421 -26.67 19.33 -4.69
CA ALA A 421 -27.11 17.94 -4.59
C ALA A 421 -28.05 17.72 -3.39
N ASN A 422 -27.72 18.27 -2.22
CA ASN A 422 -28.57 18.20 -1.03
C ASN A 422 -29.89 18.97 -1.22
N LEU A 423 -29.89 20.11 -1.92
CA LEU A 423 -31.11 20.84 -2.28
C LEU A 423 -32.01 19.98 -3.21
N VAL A 424 -31.42 19.37 -4.24
CA VAL A 424 -32.14 18.50 -5.19
C VAL A 424 -32.71 17.26 -4.49
N MET A 425 -31.94 16.62 -3.60
CA MET A 425 -32.41 15.51 -2.77
C MET A 425 -33.55 15.92 -1.84
N GLY A 426 -33.46 17.09 -1.21
CA GLY A 426 -34.53 17.64 -0.37
C GLY A 426 -35.82 17.92 -1.16
N VAL A 427 -35.71 18.49 -2.35
CA VAL A 427 -36.85 18.74 -3.26
C VAL A 427 -37.46 17.42 -3.76
N ALA A 428 -36.64 16.41 -4.07
CA ALA A 428 -37.11 15.09 -4.48
C ALA A 428 -37.87 14.36 -3.34
N LEU A 429 -37.32 14.38 -2.11
CA LEU A 429 -37.98 13.83 -0.92
C LEU A 429 -39.31 14.53 -0.61
N LEU A 430 -39.34 15.87 -0.66
CA LEU A 430 -40.58 16.64 -0.48
C LEU A 430 -41.61 16.32 -1.56
N SER A 431 -41.17 16.18 -2.82
CA SER A 431 -42.05 15.80 -3.93
C SER A 431 -42.63 14.39 -3.75
N LEU A 432 -41.83 13.42 -3.27
CA LEU A 432 -42.30 12.08 -2.92
C LEU A 432 -43.29 12.09 -1.76
N CYS A 433 -43.05 12.88 -0.71
CA CYS A 433 -44.00 13.04 0.40
C CYS A 433 -45.32 13.68 -0.05
N VAL A 434 -45.29 14.71 -0.90
CA VAL A 434 -46.50 15.34 -1.47
C VAL A 434 -47.23 14.36 -2.39
N TRP A 435 -46.51 13.62 -3.24
CA TRP A 435 -47.09 12.60 -4.12
C TRP A 435 -47.80 11.51 -3.32
N ALA A 436 -47.14 10.96 -2.29
CA ALA A 436 -47.71 9.95 -1.41
C ALA A 436 -48.95 10.48 -0.66
N TYR A 437 -48.90 11.73 -0.17
CA TYR A 437 -50.04 12.39 0.45
C TYR A 437 -51.21 12.55 -0.53
N VAL A 438 -50.98 13.03 -1.76
CA VAL A 438 -52.02 13.19 -2.80
C VAL A 438 -52.65 11.85 -3.20
N LYS A 439 -51.86 10.75 -3.29
CA LYS A 439 -52.41 9.41 -3.57
C LYS A 439 -53.21 8.86 -2.37
N TYR A 440 -52.89 9.25 -1.12
CA TYR A 440 -53.55 8.78 0.10
C TYR A 440 -54.81 9.57 0.48
N SER A 441 -54.74 10.91 0.52
CA SER A 441 -55.88 11.79 0.84
C SER A 441 -56.85 11.93 -0.32
N GLY A 442 -56.34 11.83 -1.56
CA GLY A 442 -57.11 12.10 -2.77
C GLY A 442 -57.36 13.59 -3.04
N GLU A 443 -56.85 14.51 -2.22
CA GLU A 443 -56.87 15.96 -2.44
C GLU A 443 -55.68 16.41 -3.31
N PHE A 444 -55.72 17.64 -3.83
CA PHE A 444 -54.63 18.26 -4.63
C PHE A 444 -54.12 17.40 -5.81
N ARG A 445 -55.01 16.62 -6.44
CA ARG A 445 -54.68 15.69 -7.54
C ARG A 445 -53.91 16.32 -8.70
N GLU A 446 -54.19 17.58 -9.02
CA GLU A 446 -53.50 18.36 -10.05
C GLU A 446 -51.99 18.49 -9.77
N VAL A 447 -51.61 18.66 -8.50
CA VAL A 447 -50.21 18.69 -8.06
C VAL A 447 -49.56 17.30 -8.21
N GLY A 448 -50.31 16.23 -7.90
CA GLY A 448 -49.86 14.85 -8.15
C GLY A 448 -49.58 14.59 -9.63
N THR A 449 -50.50 14.99 -10.51
CA THR A 449 -50.30 14.85 -11.97
C THR A 449 -49.17 15.72 -12.52
N LEU A 450 -48.91 16.88 -11.92
CA LEU A 450 -47.76 17.71 -12.29
C LEU A 450 -46.43 17.06 -11.88
N ILE A 451 -46.37 16.43 -10.69
CA ILE A 451 -45.20 15.65 -10.25
C ILE A 451 -44.99 14.44 -11.18
N ASP A 452 -46.05 13.70 -11.50
CA ASP A 452 -46.00 12.56 -12.44
C ASP A 452 -45.45 13.01 -13.82
N GLN A 453 -45.96 14.12 -14.39
CA GLN A 453 -45.51 14.67 -15.68
C GLN A 453 -44.06 15.19 -15.66
N VAL A 454 -43.64 15.87 -14.57
CA VAL A 454 -42.25 16.36 -14.44
C VAL A 454 -41.28 15.19 -14.32
N ALA A 455 -41.64 14.14 -13.57
CA ALA A 455 -40.84 12.92 -13.46
C ALA A 455 -40.69 12.20 -14.82
N GLU A 456 -41.78 12.07 -15.58
CA GLU A 456 -41.76 11.44 -16.92
C GLU A 456 -40.94 12.27 -17.93
N THR A 457 -41.08 13.60 -17.90
CA THR A 457 -40.29 14.52 -18.76
C THR A 457 -38.80 14.46 -18.42
N LEU A 458 -38.44 14.42 -17.14
CA LEU A 458 -37.06 14.25 -16.68
C LEU A 458 -36.52 12.87 -17.09
N TRP A 459 -37.31 11.81 -16.92
CA TRP A 459 -36.94 10.45 -17.32
C TRP A 459 -36.63 10.37 -18.82
N GLU A 460 -37.53 10.84 -19.68
CA GLU A 460 -37.27 10.87 -21.12
C GLU A 460 -36.02 11.70 -21.47
N GLN A 461 -35.83 12.85 -20.84
CA GLN A 461 -34.73 13.76 -21.18
C GLN A 461 -33.37 13.24 -20.71
N VAL A 462 -33.30 12.67 -19.50
CA VAL A 462 -32.10 12.00 -18.98
C VAL A 462 -31.81 10.75 -19.82
N HIS A 463 -32.80 9.93 -20.13
CA HIS A 463 -32.61 8.71 -20.93
C HIS A 463 -32.19 9.03 -22.38
N ARG A 464 -32.78 10.05 -23.03
CA ARG A 464 -32.35 10.51 -24.37
C ARG A 464 -30.93 11.10 -24.36
N ASN A 465 -30.52 11.77 -23.29
CA ASN A 465 -29.16 12.31 -23.18
C ASN A 465 -28.13 11.23 -22.86
N LEU A 466 -28.44 10.27 -21.98
CA LEU A 466 -27.61 9.08 -21.76
C LEU A 466 -27.46 8.25 -23.04
N ALA A 467 -28.55 8.01 -23.77
CA ALA A 467 -28.51 7.32 -25.07
C ALA A 467 -27.63 8.05 -26.10
N LYS A 468 -27.67 9.39 -26.13
CA LYS A 468 -26.75 10.20 -26.96
C LYS A 468 -25.29 10.09 -26.50
N ILE A 469 -25.02 10.15 -25.20
CA ILE A 469 -23.66 10.04 -24.65
C ILE A 469 -23.08 8.64 -24.95
N VAL A 470 -23.85 7.58 -24.71
CA VAL A 470 -23.48 6.20 -25.06
C VAL A 470 -23.30 6.05 -26.57
N SER A 471 -24.17 6.62 -27.40
CA SER A 471 -24.03 6.61 -28.86
C SER A 471 -22.77 7.33 -29.34
N VAL A 472 -22.44 8.51 -28.78
CA VAL A 472 -21.22 9.25 -29.10
C VAL A 472 -20.00 8.45 -28.65
N TYR A 473 -19.97 7.97 -27.40
CA TYR A 473 -18.86 7.17 -26.87
C TYR A 473 -18.62 5.88 -27.68
N MET A 474 -19.69 5.16 -28.07
CA MET A 474 -19.62 4.02 -28.98
C MET A 474 -19.08 4.42 -30.36
N THR A 475 -19.51 5.56 -30.92
CA THR A 475 -19.04 6.04 -32.23
C THR A 475 -17.56 6.43 -32.19
N THR A 476 -17.12 7.11 -31.13
CA THR A 476 -15.71 7.45 -30.90
C THR A 476 -14.87 6.18 -30.72
N LYS A 477 -15.30 5.23 -29.88
CA LYS A 477 -14.65 3.91 -29.74
C LYS A 477 -14.53 3.15 -31.05
N ILE A 478 -15.58 3.15 -31.87
CA ILE A 478 -15.58 2.51 -33.19
C ILE A 478 -14.64 3.25 -34.16
N GLN A 479 -14.54 4.58 -34.08
CA GLN A 479 -13.57 5.35 -34.87
C GLN A 479 -12.13 5.10 -34.42
N GLU A 480 -11.83 5.04 -33.12
CA GLU A 480 -10.51 4.63 -32.60
C GLU A 480 -10.09 3.26 -33.14
N ILE A 481 -10.97 2.26 -33.03
CA ILE A 481 -10.74 0.89 -33.52
C ILE A 481 -10.58 0.85 -35.06
N ALA A 482 -11.32 1.68 -35.79
CA ALA A 482 -11.23 1.77 -37.26
C ALA A 482 -10.01 2.56 -37.76
N VAL A 483 -9.44 3.45 -36.95
CA VAL A 483 -8.15 4.12 -37.23
C VAL A 483 -6.99 3.17 -36.94
N HIS A 484 -7.04 2.41 -35.84
CA HIS A 484 -5.99 1.42 -35.53
C HIS A 484 -5.86 0.38 -36.67
N LYS A 485 -7.00 -0.16 -37.15
CA LYS A 485 -7.09 -1.06 -38.33
C LYS A 485 -6.83 -0.41 -39.69
N ARG A 486 -6.10 0.70 -39.73
CA ARG A 486 -5.53 1.33 -40.94
C ARG A 486 -4.06 1.74 -40.79
N CYS A 487 -3.48 1.53 -39.62
CA CYS A 487 -2.05 1.72 -39.35
C CYS A 487 -1.30 0.38 -39.26
N ASP A 488 -2.04 -0.73 -39.12
CA ASP A 488 -1.65 -2.10 -39.48
C ASP A 488 -2.25 -2.46 -40.87
#